data_AF-A0A372RP00-F1
#
_entry.id   AF-A0A372RP00-F1
#
_cell.length_a   1.000
_cell.length_b   1.000
_cell.length_c   1.000
_cell.angle_alpha   90.00
_cell.angle_beta   90.00
_cell.angle_gamma   90.00
#
_symmetry.space_group_name_H-M   'P 1'
#
loop_
_entity.id
_entity.type
_entity.pdbx_description
1 polymer ?
#
loop_
_entity_poly.entity_id
_entity_poly.type
_entity_poly.pdbx_seq_one_letter_code
_entity_poly.pdbx_strand_id
1 'polypeptide(L)' 'MSRVEYSATLLPNGTIVYMGGKDPKDSPGKSVADGFRVVRLYNTIDNTWKSQNTFGDSIPNGDNGISFCIWIRWF' A
#
# COMPACT_ATOMS: atom_id res chain seq x y z
N MET A 1 0.91 -14.08 -2.38
CA MET A 1 1.18 -13.34 -1.13
C MET A 1 -0.14 -12.75 -0.66
N SER A 2 -0.72 -13.27 0.43
CA SER A 2 -1.97 -12.76 1.00
C SER A 2 -1.64 -11.60 1.95
N ARG A 3 -2.47 -10.56 2.02
CA ARG A 3 -2.30 -9.45 2.97
C ARG A 3 -3.65 -9.15 3.61
N VAL A 4 -3.62 -8.77 4.89
CA VAL A 4 -4.80 -8.34 5.64
C VAL A 4 -4.52 -6.99 6.29
N GLU A 5 -5.57 -6.24 6.61
CA GLU A 5 -5.48 -4.92 7.26
C GLU A 5 -4.62 -3.91 6.48
N TYR A 6 -4.52 -4.11 5.16
CA TYR A 6 -3.96 -3.14 4.24
C TYR A 6 -4.98 -2.05 3.96
N SER A 7 -4.48 -0.92 3.51
CA SER A 7 -5.33 0.18 3.05
C SER A 7 -5.32 0.22 1.53
N ALA A 8 -6.44 0.63 0.93
CA ALA A 8 -6.58 0.76 -0.51
C ALA A 8 -7.31 2.06 -0.88
N THR A 9 -6.82 2.76 -1.92
CA THR A 9 -7.47 3.96 -2.48
C THR A 9 -7.48 3.87 -4.00
N LEU A 10 -8.64 4.16 -4.59
CA LEU A 10 -8.80 4.28 -6.03
C LEU A 10 -8.44 5.69 -6.49
N LEU A 11 -7.55 5.79 -7.46
CA LEU A 11 -7.22 7.03 -8.14
C LEU A 11 -8.16 7.27 -9.33
N PRO A 12 -8.43 8.54 -9.71
CA PRO A 12 -9.28 8.87 -10.86
C PRO A 12 -8.81 8.29 -12.20
N ASN A 13 -7.52 7.93 -12.31
CA ASN A 13 -6.95 7.30 -13.50
C ASN A 13 -7.19 5.78 -13.60
N GLY A 14 -7.99 5.19 -12.70
CA GLY A 14 -8.27 3.76 -12.69
C GLY A 14 -7.19 2.91 -12.03
N THR A 15 -6.24 3.51 -11.31
CA THR A 15 -5.27 2.75 -10.51
C THR A 15 -5.71 2.67 -9.06
N ILE A 16 -5.77 1.46 -8.51
CA ILE A 16 -5.91 1.24 -7.07
C ILE A 16 -4.52 1.13 -6.45
N VAL A 17 -4.29 1.96 -5.44
CA VAL A 17 -3.06 1.97 -4.64
C VAL A 17 -3.30 1.13 -3.38
N TYR A 18 -2.47 0.12 -3.16
CA TYR A 18 -2.48 -0.71 -1.96
C TYR A 18 -1.20 -0.48 -1.17
N MET A 19 -1.34 -0.19 0.12
CA MET A 19 -0.20 0.10 0.99
C MET A 19 -0.42 -0.46 2.41
N GLY A 20 0.67 -0.87 3.04
CA GLY A 20 0.68 -1.38 4.41
C GLY A 20 0.10 -2.78 4.54
N GLY A 21 -0.41 -3.06 5.75
CA GLY A 21 -1.00 -4.34 6.11
C GLY A 21 0.04 -5.41 6.46
N LYS A 22 -0.43 -6.52 7.01
CA LYS A 22 0.40 -7.64 7.48
C LYS A 22 0.17 -8.90 6.66
N ASP A 23 1.14 -9.80 6.62
CA ASP A 23 0.90 -11.15 6.09
C ASP A 23 0.04 -11.90 7.13
N PRO A 24 -1.09 -12.51 6.75
CA PRO A 24 -1.91 -13.27 7.69
C PRO A 24 -1.20 -14.49 8.29
N LYS A 25 -0.05 -14.91 7.72
CA LYS A 25 0.79 -15.97 8.28
C LYS A 25 1.81 -15.45 9.31
N ASP A 26 2.00 -14.15 9.43
CA ASP A 26 2.90 -13.58 10.42
C ASP A 26 2.31 -13.71 11.83
N SER A 27 3.19 -13.95 12.80
CA SER A 27 2.82 -14.01 14.21
C SER A 27 2.17 -12.68 14.65
N PRO A 28 1.16 -12.69 15.53
CA PRO A 28 0.61 -11.47 16.09
C PRO A 28 1.72 -10.62 16.70
N GLY A 29 1.86 -9.38 16.24
CA GLY A 29 2.93 -8.45 16.63
C GLY A 29 4.10 -8.33 15.65
N LYS A 30 4.15 -9.12 14.57
CA LYS A 30 5.05 -8.86 13.44
C LYS A 30 4.41 -7.88 12.47
N SER A 31 4.92 -6.65 12.50
CA SER A 31 4.43 -5.54 11.70
C SER A 31 4.96 -5.60 10.27
N VAL A 32 4.01 -5.80 9.36
CA VAL A 32 3.99 -5.31 7.98
C VAL A 32 4.91 -5.95 6.96
N ALA A 33 4.27 -6.51 5.94
CA ALA A 33 4.92 -7.34 4.94
C ALA A 33 6.04 -6.63 4.15
N ASP A 34 6.09 -5.28 4.08
CA ASP A 34 7.25 -4.54 3.54
C ASP A 34 7.59 -3.22 4.28
N GLY A 35 7.07 -2.95 5.48
CA GLY A 35 7.42 -1.72 6.20
C GLY A 35 7.13 -0.39 5.47
N PHE A 36 6.04 -0.30 4.69
CA PHE A 36 5.76 0.80 3.75
C PHE A 36 6.79 1.02 2.63
N ARG A 37 7.76 0.12 2.46
CA ARG A 37 8.83 0.24 1.45
C ARG A 37 8.35 -0.10 0.04
N VAL A 38 7.23 -0.82 -0.06
CA VAL A 38 6.63 -1.23 -1.32
C VAL A 38 5.15 -0.88 -1.34
N VAL A 39 4.75 -0.22 -2.41
CA VAL A 39 3.36 0.04 -2.77
C VAL A 39 2.99 -0.87 -3.92
N ARG A 40 1.79 -1.44 -3.87
CA ARG A 40 1.24 -2.21 -4.99
C ARG A 40 0.20 -1.37 -5.70
N LEU A 41 0.38 -1.25 -7.00
CA LEU A 41 -0.53 -0.55 -7.89
C LEU A 41 -1.26 -1.61 -8.70
N TYR A 42 -2.58 -1.51 -8.72
CA TYR A 42 -3.42 -2.34 -9.58
C TYR A 42 -4.12 -1.44 -10.59
N ASN A 43 -3.85 -1.65 -11.86
CA ASN A 43 -4.51 -0.91 -12.92
C ASN A 43 -5.78 -1.67 -13.33
N THR A 44 -6.94 -1.03 -13.15
CA THR A 44 -8.25 -1.65 -13.44
C THR A 44 -8.57 -1.68 -14.94
N ILE A 45 -7.84 -0.94 -15.78
CA ILE A 45 -8.07 -0.89 -17.23
C ILE A 45 -7.43 -2.10 -17.92
N ASP A 46 -6.18 -2.39 -17.57
CA ASP A 46 -5.41 -3.49 -18.17
C ASP A 46 -5.37 -4.74 -17.27
N ASN A 47 -5.97 -4.68 -16.07
CA ASN A 47 -6.01 -5.75 -15.08
C ASN A 47 -4.60 -6.22 -14.64
N THR A 48 -3.63 -5.30 -14.60
CA THR A 48 -2.24 -5.61 -14.25
C THR A 48 -1.85 -5.15 -12.84
N TRP A 49 -0.93 -5.88 -12.23
CA TRP A 49 -0.32 -5.53 -10.95
C TRP A 49 1.10 -5.04 -11.16
N LYS A 50 1.46 -3.93 -10.50
CA LYS A 50 2.81 -3.37 -10.48
C LYS A 50 3.24 -3.10 -9.05
N SER A 51 4.46 -3.50 -8.71
CA SER A 51 5.11 -3.13 -7.45
C SER A 51 5.96 -1.88 -7.67
N GLN A 52 5.89 -0.93 -6.74
CA GLN A 52 6.68 0.28 -6.76
C GLN A 52 7.33 0.50 -5.40
N ASN A 53 8.64 0.74 -5.40
CA ASN A 53 9.36 1.08 -4.19
C ASN A 53 9.00 2.51 -3.76
N THR A 54 8.87 2.73 -2.46
CA THR A 54 8.75 4.07 -1.90
C THR A 54 10.11 4.71 -1.73
N PHE A 55 10.15 6.03 -1.81
CA PHE A 55 11.36 6.84 -1.66
C PHE A 55 11.04 8.05 -0.77
N GLY A 56 12.02 8.49 0.00
CA GLY A 56 11.91 9.62 0.91
C GLY A 56 13.04 9.60 1.94
N ASP A 57 13.30 10.75 2.57
CA ASP A 57 14.40 10.93 3.53
C ASP A 57 14.26 10.02 4.76
N SER A 58 13.03 9.71 5.16
CA SER A 58 12.71 8.74 6.20
C SER A 58 11.45 7.97 5.85
N ILE A 59 11.56 6.66 5.63
CA ILE A 59 10.42 5.76 5.49
C ILE A 59 10.03 5.31 6.90
N PRO A 60 8.78 5.54 7.35
CA PRO A 60 8.33 5.12 8.67
C PRO A 60 8.32 3.60 8.80
N ASN A 61 8.38 3.11 10.03
CA ASN A 61 8.17 1.70 10.30
C ASN A 61 6.78 1.27 9.79
N GLY A 62 6.67 0.03 9.32
CA GLY A 62 5.40 -0.47 8.82
C GLY A 62 4.31 -0.49 9.88
N ASP A 63 3.10 -0.12 9.47
CA ASP A 63 1.87 -0.27 10.25
C ASP A 63 0.71 -0.94 9.47
N ASN A 64 -0.25 -1.51 10.21
CA ASN A 64 -1.45 -2.19 9.71
C ASN A 64 -2.70 -1.56 10.33
N GLY A 65 -3.83 -1.59 9.60
CA GLY A 65 -5.06 -0.90 10.06
C GLY A 65 -5.03 0.61 9.84
N ILE A 66 -4.18 1.09 8.93
CA ILE A 66 -4.03 2.51 8.62
C ILE A 66 -5.09 3.02 7.63
N SER A 67 -5.50 4.28 7.80
CA SER A 67 -6.23 5.04 6.78
C SER A 67 -5.26 5.95 6.04
N PHE A 68 -5.25 5.90 4.70
CA PHE A 68 -4.59 6.92 3.89
C PHE A 68 -5.60 7.63 3.01
N CYS A 69 -5.45 8.95 2.89
CA CYS A 69 -6.15 9.77 1.91
C CYS A 69 -5.10 10.47 1.06
N ILE A 70 -5.20 10.30 -0.26
CA ILE A 70 -4.35 11.03 -1.19
C ILE A 70 -4.97 12.43 -1.36
N TRP A 71 -4.20 13.48 -1.05
CA TRP A 71 -4.62 14.85 -1.36
C TRP A 71 -3.98 15.27 -2.68
N ILE A 72 -4.77 15.25 -3.75
CA ILE A 72 -4.36 15.79 -5.05
C ILE A 72 -4.61 17.30 -5.00
N ARG A 73 -3.53 18.09 -4.94
CA ARG A 73 -3.62 19.53 -5.15
C ARG A 73 -3.79 19.78 -6.64
N TRP A 74 -4.98 20.22 -7.04
CA TRP A 74 -5.13 20.94 -8.31
C TRP A 74 -4.48 22.31 -8.12
N PHE A 75 -3.68 22.72 -9.10
CA PHE A 75 -2.79 23.89 -9.11
C PHE A 75 -3.38 25.15 -8.47
#